data_AF-J3F2P2-F1
#
_entry.id   AF-J3F2P2-F1
#
_cell.length_a   1.000
_cell.length_b   1.000
_cell.length_c   1.000
_cell.angle_alpha   90.00
_cell.angle_beta   90.00
_cell.angle_gamma   90.00
#
_symmetry.space_group_name_H-M   'P 1'
#
loop_
_entity.id
_entity.type
_entity.pdbx_description
1 polymer ?
#
loop_
_entity_poly.entity_id
_entity_poly.type
_entity_poly.pdbx_seq_one_letter_code
_entity_poly.pdbx_strand_id
1 'polypeptide(L)'
;MGEGVDLFALETLPRLDEAQALLAMVKVLAPQAECWISFQVRSDGTRLADGTPLAEAAAWAAQEGMVVAVGINCVAPDVVGRALPVLRTATDKPLVAYPNAGELYDPVTESWRSAGEEGGLVELASSWIAAGARLVGGCCRTRPAQIRELAHAVRM
;
A
#
# COMPACT_ATOMS: atom_id res chain seq x y z
N MET A 1 19.48 -15.33 -16.24
CA MET A 1 18.89 -16.15 -15.17
C MET A 1 18.64 -15.19 -14.01
N GLY A 2 17.37 -14.94 -13.67
CA GLY A 2 16.99 -13.94 -12.67
C GLY A 2 17.36 -14.36 -11.25
N GLU A 3 17.57 -13.40 -10.35
CA GLU A 3 18.09 -13.58 -8.98
C GLU A 3 17.13 -14.28 -8.00
N GLY A 4 16.20 -15.12 -8.48
CA GLY A 4 15.24 -15.84 -7.62
C GLY A 4 14.14 -14.96 -7.05
N VAL A 5 13.75 -13.89 -7.76
CA VAL A 5 12.62 -13.02 -7.38
C VAL A 5 11.30 -13.78 -7.55
N ASP A 6 10.50 -13.86 -6.47
CA ASP A 6 9.19 -14.52 -6.50
C ASP A 6 8.11 -13.67 -7.20
N LEU A 7 8.14 -12.35 -7.01
CA LEU A 7 7.18 -11.39 -7.58
C LEU A 7 7.74 -9.95 -7.58
N PHE A 8 7.07 -9.04 -8.28
CA PHE A 8 7.38 -7.61 -8.27
C PHE A 8 6.46 -6.80 -7.34
N ALA A 9 7.05 -5.93 -6.53
CA ALA A 9 6.33 -4.91 -5.77
C ALA A 9 6.35 -3.58 -6.54
N LEU A 10 5.24 -3.22 -7.20
CA LEU A 10 5.11 -1.91 -7.86
C LEU A 10 4.51 -0.92 -6.86
N GLU A 11 5.36 -0.19 -6.15
CA GLU A 11 4.96 0.54 -4.95
C GLU A 11 5.11 2.06 -5.04
N THR A 12 4.39 2.76 -4.17
CA THR A 12 4.41 4.22 -4.04
C THR A 12 4.04 4.93 -5.34
N LEU A 13 3.06 4.40 -6.07
CA LEU A 13 2.67 4.96 -7.37
C LEU A 13 1.68 6.14 -7.17
N PRO A 14 2.07 7.38 -7.48
CA PRO A 14 1.25 8.57 -7.27
C PRO A 14 0.24 8.82 -8.40
N ARG A 15 0.34 8.07 -9.51
CA ARG A 15 -0.42 8.26 -10.74
C ARG A 15 -0.82 6.92 -11.37
N LEU A 16 -1.94 6.92 -12.07
CA LEU A 16 -2.42 5.72 -12.78
C LEU A 16 -1.61 5.42 -14.05
N ASP A 17 -1.21 6.45 -14.80
CA ASP A 17 -0.43 6.29 -16.03
C ASP A 17 0.97 5.69 -15.76
N GLU A 18 1.60 6.06 -14.66
CA GLU A 18 2.86 5.45 -14.20
C GLU A 18 2.69 3.97 -13.86
N ALA A 19 1.60 3.60 -13.17
CA ALA A 19 1.29 2.21 -12.87
C ALA A 19 1.06 1.37 -14.13
N GLN A 20 0.34 1.94 -15.11
CA GLN A 20 0.12 1.32 -16.41
C GLN A 20 1.43 1.11 -17.17
N ALA A 21 2.30 2.12 -17.20
CA ALA A 21 3.59 2.06 -17.88
C ALA A 21 4.50 0.99 -17.24
N LEU A 22 4.61 0.96 -15.91
CA LEU A 22 5.41 -0.04 -15.19
C LEU A 22 4.89 -1.45 -15.42
N LEU A 23 3.57 -1.67 -15.33
CA LEU A 23 3.00 -2.99 -15.58
C LEU A 23 3.23 -3.45 -17.02
N ALA A 24 3.11 -2.55 -18.00
CA ALA A 24 3.41 -2.85 -19.40
C ALA A 24 4.88 -3.28 -19.58
N MET A 25 5.82 -2.62 -18.89
CA MET A 25 7.23 -3.03 -18.90
C MET A 25 7.43 -4.42 -18.28
N VAL A 26 6.83 -4.71 -17.11
CA VAL A 26 6.94 -6.02 -16.47
C VAL A 26 6.37 -7.12 -17.36
N LYS A 27 5.24 -6.89 -18.03
CA LYS A 27 4.66 -7.85 -18.99
C LYS A 27 5.62 -8.23 -20.12
N VAL A 28 6.45 -7.30 -20.58
CA VAL A 28 7.45 -7.56 -21.65
C VAL A 28 8.69 -8.23 -21.09
N LEU A 29 9.21 -7.75 -19.96
CA LEU A 29 10.49 -8.19 -19.40
C LEU A 29 10.40 -9.50 -18.62
N ALA A 30 9.25 -9.75 -17.98
CA ALA A 30 8.99 -10.91 -17.15
C ALA A 30 7.52 -11.38 -17.30
N PRO A 31 7.13 -11.96 -18.45
CA PRO A 31 5.73 -12.29 -18.76
C PRO A 31 5.05 -13.29 -17.81
N GLN A 32 5.85 -14.07 -17.07
CA GLN A 32 5.38 -15.08 -16.11
C GLN A 32 5.44 -14.58 -14.66
N ALA A 33 5.92 -13.36 -14.42
CA ALA A 33 5.99 -12.84 -13.07
C ALA A 33 4.59 -12.43 -12.57
N GLU A 34 4.44 -12.42 -11.26
CA GLU A 34 3.31 -11.80 -10.58
C GLU A 34 3.75 -10.46 -9.99
N CYS A 35 2.80 -9.57 -9.73
CA CYS A 35 3.08 -8.34 -9.00
C CYS A 35 1.94 -7.94 -8.06
N TRP A 36 2.25 -7.12 -7.06
CA TRP A 36 1.24 -6.26 -6.46
C TRP A 36 1.44 -4.81 -6.92
N ILE A 37 0.36 -4.04 -6.90
CA ILE A 37 0.40 -2.60 -7.12
C ILE A 37 -0.04 -1.90 -5.84
N SER A 38 0.79 -0.99 -5.35
CA SER A 38 0.49 -0.16 -4.20
C SER A 38 0.54 1.33 -4.56
N PHE A 39 -0.57 2.02 -4.29
CA PHE A 39 -0.76 3.41 -4.65
C PHE A 39 -0.42 4.36 -3.50
N GLN A 40 0.15 5.52 -3.83
CA GLN A 40 0.26 6.64 -2.90
C GLN A 40 -1.02 7.49 -3.05
N VAL A 41 -1.66 7.78 -1.91
CA VAL A 41 -2.93 8.51 -1.87
C VAL A 41 -2.84 9.77 -1.02
N ARG A 42 -3.76 10.70 -1.27
CA ARG A 42 -3.96 11.90 -0.45
C ARG A 42 -4.48 11.51 0.94
N SER A 43 -4.43 12.46 1.86
CA SER A 43 -4.86 12.25 3.25
C SER A 43 -6.32 11.81 3.39
N ASP A 44 -7.20 12.15 2.44
CA ASP A 44 -8.58 11.67 2.41
C ASP A 44 -8.73 10.17 2.11
N GLY A 45 -7.70 9.51 1.57
CA GLY A 45 -7.70 8.10 1.21
C GLY A 45 -8.52 7.73 -0.03
N THR A 46 -9.05 8.71 -0.77
CA THR A 46 -9.97 8.49 -1.90
C THR A 46 -9.36 8.79 -3.26
N ARG A 47 -8.24 9.52 -3.29
CA ARG A 47 -7.55 9.95 -4.51
C ARG A 47 -6.07 9.68 -4.44
N LEU A 48 -5.48 9.32 -5.58
CA LEU A 48 -4.03 9.29 -5.76
C LEU A 48 -3.42 10.69 -5.55
N ALA A 49 -2.09 10.75 -5.41
CA ALA A 49 -1.36 12.01 -5.28
C ALA A 49 -1.70 13.00 -6.40
N ASP A 50 -1.87 12.54 -7.64
CA ASP A 50 -2.21 13.40 -8.78
C ASP A 50 -3.68 13.84 -8.84
N GLY A 51 -4.55 13.25 -8.00
CA GLY A 51 -5.98 13.54 -7.94
C GLY A 51 -6.87 12.50 -8.61
N THR A 52 -6.31 11.51 -9.31
CA THR A 52 -7.05 10.39 -9.89
C THR A 52 -7.83 9.65 -8.80
N PRO A 53 -9.12 9.29 -8.99
CA PRO A 53 -9.85 8.48 -8.03
C PRO A 53 -9.17 7.13 -7.74
N LEU A 54 -8.99 6.79 -6.48
CA LEU A 54 -8.37 5.52 -6.09
C LEU A 54 -9.18 4.31 -6.59
N ALA A 55 -10.50 4.40 -6.56
CA ALA A 55 -11.38 3.36 -7.06
C ALA A 55 -11.17 3.08 -8.56
N GLU A 56 -10.88 4.11 -9.36
CA GLU A 56 -10.59 3.96 -10.79
C GLU A 56 -9.28 3.21 -11.00
N ALA A 57 -8.22 3.62 -10.30
CA ALA A 57 -6.91 2.97 -10.38
C ALA A 57 -6.96 1.51 -9.90
N ALA A 58 -7.72 1.24 -8.83
CA ALA A 58 -7.92 -0.11 -8.30
C ALA A 58 -8.74 -0.99 -9.24
N ALA A 59 -9.80 -0.45 -9.86
CA ALA A 59 -10.61 -1.18 -10.83
C ALA A 59 -9.80 -1.56 -12.08
N TRP A 60 -8.93 -0.67 -12.56
CA TRP A 60 -7.98 -1.00 -13.61
C TRP A 60 -7.04 -2.13 -13.19
N ALA A 61 -6.38 -2.01 -12.02
CA ALA A 61 -5.48 -3.05 -11.52
C ALA A 61 -6.18 -4.40 -11.26
N ALA A 62 -7.48 -4.39 -10.95
CA ALA A 62 -8.29 -5.59 -10.78
C ALA A 62 -8.44 -6.40 -12.07
N GLN A 63 -8.48 -5.74 -13.23
CA GLN A 63 -8.61 -6.39 -14.55
C GLN A 63 -7.31 -7.06 -15.01
N GLU A 64 -6.19 -6.74 -14.38
CA GLU A 64 -4.87 -7.20 -14.79
C GLU A 64 -4.50 -8.53 -14.15
N GLY A 65 -4.42 -9.60 -14.95
CA GLY A 65 -4.16 -10.96 -14.44
C GLY A 65 -2.80 -11.14 -13.75
N MET A 66 -1.79 -10.38 -14.17
CA MET A 66 -0.45 -10.34 -13.55
C MET A 66 -0.45 -9.70 -12.16
N VAL A 67 -1.44 -8.84 -11.87
CA VAL A 67 -1.57 -8.15 -10.58
C VAL A 67 -2.33 -9.06 -9.62
N VAL A 68 -1.66 -9.60 -8.61
CA VAL A 68 -2.25 -10.55 -7.65
C VAL A 68 -2.78 -9.87 -6.38
N ALA A 69 -2.36 -8.63 -6.09
CA ALA A 69 -2.85 -7.84 -4.96
C ALA A 69 -2.79 -6.33 -5.25
N VAL A 70 -3.67 -5.56 -4.59
CA VAL A 70 -3.75 -4.10 -4.76
C VAL A 70 -3.76 -3.44 -3.39
N GLY A 71 -3.07 -2.31 -3.23
CA GLY A 71 -2.99 -1.70 -1.91
C GLY A 71 -2.52 -0.26 -1.89
N ILE A 72 -2.08 0.14 -0.71
CA ILE A 72 -1.50 1.45 -0.43
C ILE A 72 -0.31 1.33 0.51
N ASN A 73 0.61 2.28 0.35
CA ASN A 73 1.78 2.41 1.20
C ASN A 73 2.25 3.86 1.26
N CYS A 74 3.23 4.11 2.13
CA CYS A 74 3.86 5.43 2.28
C CYS A 74 2.89 6.56 2.66
N VAL A 75 1.82 6.22 3.37
CA VAL A 75 0.82 7.15 3.92
C VAL A 75 0.80 7.06 5.44
N ALA A 76 0.11 7.99 6.11
CA ALA A 76 -0.11 7.87 7.55
C ALA A 76 -1.01 6.65 7.87
N PRO A 77 -0.83 5.97 9.02
CA PRO A 77 -1.61 4.79 9.38
C PRO A 77 -3.14 4.98 9.33
N ASP A 78 -3.64 6.15 9.72
CA ASP A 78 -5.07 6.47 9.71
C ASP A 78 -5.65 6.59 8.28
N VAL A 79 -4.83 7.03 7.31
CA VAL A 79 -5.20 7.08 5.88
C VAL A 79 -5.50 5.67 5.36
N VAL A 80 -4.86 4.63 5.91
CA VAL A 80 -5.12 3.25 5.51
C VAL A 80 -6.56 2.85 5.78
N GLY A 81 -7.10 3.22 6.95
CA GLY A 81 -8.49 2.95 7.32
C GLY A 81 -9.51 3.61 6.37
N ARG A 82 -9.16 4.77 5.78
CA ARG A 82 -10.01 5.47 4.80
C ARG A 82 -9.93 4.86 3.40
N ALA A 83 -8.74 4.40 2.99
CA ALA A 83 -8.50 3.90 1.64
C ALA A 83 -8.89 2.43 1.42
N LEU A 84 -8.72 1.56 2.42
CA LEU A 84 -9.05 0.14 2.26
C LEU A 84 -10.52 -0.11 1.87
N PRO A 85 -11.54 0.57 2.45
CA PRO A 85 -12.91 0.45 2.00
C PRO A 85 -13.10 0.83 0.53
N VAL A 86 -12.43 1.89 0.06
CA VAL A 86 -12.47 2.31 -1.36
C VAL A 86 -11.91 1.21 -2.26
N LEU A 87 -10.74 0.66 -1.92
CA LEU A 87 -10.14 -0.45 -2.65
C LEU A 87 -11.06 -1.68 -2.66
N ARG A 88 -11.63 -2.04 -1.51
CA ARG A 88 -12.49 -3.22 -1.37
C ARG A 88 -13.73 -3.16 -2.23
N THR A 89 -14.28 -1.96 -2.49
CA THR A 89 -15.41 -1.79 -3.41
C THR A 89 -15.03 -1.97 -4.89
N ALA A 90 -13.75 -1.82 -5.23
CA ALA A 90 -13.27 -1.83 -6.60
C ALA A 90 -12.62 -3.16 -7.02
N THR A 91 -12.19 -4.00 -6.07
CA THR A 91 -11.49 -5.25 -6.38
C THR A 91 -11.77 -6.35 -5.37
N ASP A 92 -11.82 -7.59 -5.87
CA ASP A 92 -11.89 -8.77 -5.02
C ASP A 92 -10.52 -9.31 -4.58
N LYS A 93 -9.44 -8.84 -5.21
CA LYS A 93 -8.08 -9.27 -4.94
C LYS A 93 -7.67 -8.99 -3.47
N PRO A 94 -6.72 -9.78 -2.92
CA PRO A 94 -6.10 -9.48 -1.64
C PRO A 94 -5.62 -8.02 -1.56
N LEU A 95 -5.86 -7.37 -0.42
CA LEU A 95 -5.40 -6.00 -0.21
C LEU A 95 -4.02 -5.96 0.44
N VAL A 96 -3.25 -4.93 0.10
CA VAL A 96 -1.92 -4.66 0.66
C VAL A 96 -1.95 -3.36 1.46
N ALA A 97 -1.37 -3.35 2.66
CA ALA A 97 -1.32 -2.18 3.53
C ALA A 97 0.01 -2.09 4.28
N TYR A 98 0.83 -1.09 3.99
CA TYR A 98 2.07 -0.86 4.73
C TYR A 98 2.35 0.65 4.85
N PRO A 99 1.77 1.33 5.85
CA PRO A 99 1.92 2.77 6.04
C PRO A 99 3.29 3.13 6.61
N ASN A 100 3.55 4.44 6.71
CA ASN A 100 4.66 4.98 7.49
C ASN A 100 4.45 4.67 8.98
N ALA A 101 5.52 4.76 9.78
CA ALA A 101 5.47 4.47 11.22
C ALA A 101 4.51 5.35 12.05
N GLY A 102 3.95 6.41 11.46
CA GLY A 102 3.07 7.39 12.15
C GLY A 102 3.76 8.72 12.43
N GLU A 103 5.05 8.87 12.13
CA GLU A 103 5.68 10.20 12.15
C GLU A 103 5.08 11.05 11.00
N LEU A 104 4.60 12.26 11.31
CA LEU A 104 4.14 13.26 10.33
C LEU A 104 5.34 14.04 9.81
N TYR A 105 5.54 14.05 8.49
CA TYR A 105 6.53 14.91 7.86
C TYR A 105 6.00 16.34 7.74
N ASP A 106 6.76 17.29 8.28
CA ASP A 106 6.51 18.72 8.14
C ASP A 106 7.37 19.24 6.97
N PRO A 107 6.78 19.55 5.80
CA PRO A 107 7.54 20.00 4.63
C PRO A 107 8.09 21.42 4.78
N VAL A 108 7.64 22.20 5.77
CA VAL A 108 8.16 23.56 6.04
C VAL A 108 9.46 23.47 6.84
N THR A 109 9.52 22.54 7.79
CA THR A 109 10.70 22.35 8.65
C THR A 109 11.58 21.18 8.21
N GLU A 110 11.19 20.46 7.15
CA GLU A 110 11.81 19.23 6.65
C GLU A 110 12.05 18.19 7.77
N SER A 111 11.17 18.18 8.77
CA SER A 111 11.34 17.41 10.00
C SER A 111 10.17 16.45 10.24
N TRP A 112 10.44 15.39 10.99
CA TRP A 112 9.46 14.39 11.37
C TRP A 112 8.98 14.65 12.79
N ARG A 113 7.65 14.68 12.99
CA ARG A 113 7.01 14.78 14.31
C ARG A 113 6.29 13.49 14.62
N SER A 114 6.34 12.99 15.85
CA SER A 114 5.48 11.88 16.24
C SER A 114 4.02 12.31 16.07
N ALA A 115 3.22 11.57 15.29
CA ALA A 115 1.78 11.55 15.60
C ALA A 115 1.66 11.02 17.04
N GLY A 116 0.73 11.55 17.82
CA GLY A 116 0.58 11.19 19.23
C GLY A 116 0.35 9.70 19.46
N GLU A 117 0.19 9.32 20.73
CA GLU A 117 0.06 7.93 21.20
C GLU A 117 -1.15 7.15 20.63
N GLU A 118 -1.99 7.75 19.78
CA GLU A 118 -3.19 7.13 19.22
C GLU A 118 -3.00 6.71 17.74
N GLY A 119 -3.08 5.40 17.47
CA GLY A 119 -3.31 4.89 16.10
C GLY A 119 -2.05 4.58 15.29
N GLY A 120 -1.10 3.84 15.87
CA GLY A 120 0.09 3.35 15.18
C GLY A 120 -0.16 2.14 14.28
N LEU A 121 0.93 1.68 13.65
CA LEU A 121 0.91 0.56 12.70
C LEU A 121 0.44 -0.77 13.32
N VAL A 122 0.77 -1.03 14.58
CA VAL A 122 0.45 -2.29 15.26
C VAL A 122 -1.00 -2.29 15.71
N GLU A 123 -1.47 -1.18 16.27
CA GLU A 123 -2.80 -1.01 16.83
C GLU A 123 -3.89 -1.10 15.75
N LEU A 124 -3.61 -0.56 14.56
CA LEU A 124 -4.57 -0.52 13.46
C LEU A 124 -4.56 -1.77 12.58
N ALA A 125 -3.55 -2.64 12.71
CA ALA A 125 -3.35 -3.79 11.83
C ALA A 125 -4.55 -4.73 11.76
N SER A 126 -5.18 -5.04 12.90
CA SER A 126 -6.36 -5.91 12.94
C SER A 126 -7.54 -5.33 12.15
N SER A 127 -7.72 -3.99 12.17
CA SER A 127 -8.76 -3.33 11.40
C SER A 127 -8.51 -3.44 9.88
N TRP A 128 -7.26 -3.40 9.46
CA TRP A 128 -6.89 -3.54 8.05
C TRP A 128 -7.15 -4.96 7.55
N ILE A 129 -6.83 -5.98 8.36
CA ILE A 129 -7.10 -7.38 8.05
C ILE A 129 -8.60 -7.64 7.90
N ALA A 130 -9.40 -7.09 8.84
CA ALA A 130 -10.85 -7.14 8.78
C ALA A 130 -11.41 -6.46 7.51
N ALA A 131 -10.75 -5.40 7.03
CA ALA A 131 -11.08 -4.71 5.78
C ALA A 131 -10.59 -5.45 4.50
N GLY A 132 -9.91 -6.60 4.63
CA GLY A 132 -9.48 -7.43 3.50
C GLY A 132 -7.98 -7.39 3.21
N ALA A 133 -7.18 -6.70 4.02
CA ALA A 133 -5.72 -6.77 3.90
C ALA A 133 -5.22 -8.20 4.18
N ARG A 134 -4.28 -8.65 3.36
CA ARG A 134 -3.58 -9.95 3.50
C ARG A 134 -2.07 -9.79 3.50
N LEU A 135 -1.58 -8.69 2.94
CA LEU A 135 -0.17 -8.29 3.03
C LEU A 135 -0.13 -7.03 3.89
N VAL A 136 0.39 -7.16 5.11
CA VAL A 136 0.51 -6.04 6.06
C VAL A 136 1.98 -5.87 6.43
N GLY A 137 2.46 -4.63 6.43
CA GLY A 137 3.84 -4.30 6.76
C GLY A 137 4.00 -2.85 7.18
N GLY A 138 5.19 -2.29 6.99
CA GLY A 138 5.42 -0.86 7.15
C GLY A 138 6.38 -0.31 6.11
N CYS A 139 6.24 0.98 5.84
CA CYS A 139 7.03 1.74 4.87
C CYS A 139 8.01 2.65 5.62
N CYS A 140 8.09 3.94 5.29
CA CYS A 140 9.07 4.85 5.85
C CYS A 140 9.06 4.84 7.38
N ARG A 141 10.27 4.81 7.95
CA ARG A 141 10.54 4.91 9.39
C ARG A 141 10.07 3.72 10.23
N THR A 142 9.45 2.71 9.61
CA THR A 142 9.13 1.47 10.31
C THR A 142 10.41 0.73 10.66
N ARG A 143 10.50 0.22 11.90
CA ARG A 143 11.67 -0.49 12.41
C ARG A 143 11.40 -1.98 12.56
N PRO A 144 12.46 -2.83 12.58
CA PRO A 144 12.30 -4.27 12.81
C PRO A 144 11.54 -4.63 14.10
N ALA A 145 11.61 -3.79 15.14
CA ALA A 145 10.82 -4.00 16.37
C ALA A 145 9.31 -3.92 16.11
N GLN A 146 8.86 -2.90 15.39
CA GLN A 146 7.46 -2.72 15.01
C GLN A 146 6.98 -3.85 14.09
N ILE A 147 7.82 -4.34 13.18
CA ILE A 147 7.48 -5.50 12.34
C ILE A 147 7.30 -6.77 13.18
N ARG A 148 8.10 -6.98 14.23
CA ARG A 148 7.90 -8.11 15.15
C ARG A 148 6.59 -8.00 15.92
N GLU A 149 6.31 -6.82 16.46
CA GLU A 149 5.06 -6.53 17.17
C GLU A 149 3.84 -6.72 16.25
N LEU A 150 3.90 -6.19 15.02
CA LEU A 150 2.90 -6.40 13.99
C LEU A 150 2.70 -7.90 13.72
N ALA A 151 3.80 -8.65 13.52
CA ALA A 151 3.71 -10.08 13.26
C ALA A 151 3.06 -10.85 14.42
N HIS A 152 3.25 -10.43 15.68
CA HIS A 152 2.53 -10.99 16.82
C HIS A 152 1.04 -10.62 16.82
N ALA A 153 0.71 -9.37 16.49
CA ALA A 153 -0.67 -8.89 16.48
C ALA A 153 -1.55 -9.54 15.40
N VAL A 154 -0.97 -9.95 14.26
CA VAL A 154 -1.72 -10.45 13.10
C VAL A 154 -1.71 -11.98 12.91
N ARG A 155 -0.96 -12.72 13.72
CA ARG A 155 -0.83 -14.19 13.64
C ARG A 155 -1.77 -14.97 14.58
N MET A 156 -2.82 -14.32 15.10
CA MET A 156 -3.83 -14.99 15.93
C MET A 156 -4.72 -15.94 15.13
#